data_AF-X5XBF0-F1
#
_entry.id   AF-X5XBF0-F1
#
_cell.length_a   1.000
_cell.length_b   1.000
_cell.length_c   1.000
_cell.angle_alpha   90.00
_cell.angle_beta   90.00
_cell.angle_gamma   90.00
#
_symmetry.space_group_name_H-M   'P 1'
#
loop_
_entity.id
_entity.type
_entity.pdbx_description
1 polymer ?
#
loop_
_entity_poly.entity_id
_entity_poly.type
_entity_poly.pdbx_seq_one_letter_code
_entity_poly.pdbx_strand_id
1 'polypeptide(L)'
;MKKVILTDGGMGQELVRRSSSEPTPLWSARVLIDEPDLVRDLHAEFIRAGARVITINTYSATPERLAREGAEDLFKPLQKRGIELARQARDEAGDAAIAGCLSPLFGSYAPALTISFQETLDIYRRIVAEQADGVDLFLCETMASAEEGRAAVTAASESGKPVWVSWTLADHGAPRLRSGETIAAAAGALDGLTVAARLVNCCRPEAIAAALPELIALGGPVGAYANGFTSVEALKHGGTVEVLHARHDLDPDAYADQALGWVAAGATIVGGCCEVGPAHIAALRDWLEQAGHEISGVS
;
A
#
# COMPACT_ATOMS: atom_id res chain seq x y z
N MET A 1 18.64 19.21 1.17
CA MET A 1 17.96 18.52 2.29
C MET A 1 16.46 18.58 2.05
N LYS A 2 15.85 17.45 1.67
CA LYS A 2 14.38 17.31 1.56
C LYS A 2 13.90 16.48 2.75
N LYS A 3 12.71 16.77 3.26
CA LYS A 3 12.00 15.87 4.17
C LYS A 3 11.36 14.76 3.35
N VAL A 4 11.60 13.52 3.74
CA VAL A 4 11.10 12.33 3.06
C VAL A 4 10.35 11.47 4.08
N ILE A 5 9.11 11.12 3.76
CA ILE A 5 8.34 10.17 4.55
C ILE A 5 8.66 8.77 4.03
N LEU A 6 9.17 7.92 4.92
CA LEU A 6 9.44 6.52 4.62
C LEU A 6 8.25 5.67 5.06
N THR A 7 7.61 4.95 4.14
CA THR A 7 6.56 3.97 4.47
C THR A 7 7.18 2.60 4.73
N ASP A 8 6.36 1.65 5.18
CA ASP A 8 6.73 0.24 5.33
C ASP A 8 6.88 -0.47 3.98
N GLY A 9 6.98 -1.81 4.05
CA GLY A 9 7.14 -2.70 2.91
C GLY A 9 6.02 -3.76 2.82
N GLY A 10 6.27 -4.82 2.06
CA GLY A 10 5.30 -5.88 1.80
C GLY A 10 5.10 -6.81 3.00
N MET A 11 3.94 -6.70 3.66
CA MET A 11 3.55 -7.61 4.75
C MET A 11 3.32 -9.06 4.28
N GLY A 12 2.67 -9.24 3.12
CA GLY A 12 2.16 -10.54 2.68
C GLY A 12 3.25 -11.61 2.54
N GLN A 13 4.30 -11.35 1.77
CA GLN A 13 5.35 -12.32 1.50
C GLN A 13 6.26 -12.56 2.71
N GLU A 14 6.55 -11.52 3.49
CA GLU A 14 7.28 -11.67 4.76
C GLU A 14 6.53 -12.60 5.72
N LEU A 15 5.22 -12.45 5.84
CA LEU A 15 4.40 -13.34 6.66
C LEU A 15 4.35 -14.76 6.08
N VAL A 16 4.31 -14.95 4.74
CA VAL A 16 4.36 -16.29 4.14
C VAL A 16 5.68 -16.98 4.47
N ARG A 17 6.80 -16.25 4.44
CA ARG A 17 8.14 -16.79 4.77
C ARG A 17 8.27 -17.21 6.24
N ARG A 18 7.48 -16.61 7.15
CA ARG A 18 7.59 -16.78 8.61
C ARG A 18 6.51 -17.68 9.20
N SER A 19 5.34 -17.71 8.58
CA SER A 19 4.19 -18.48 9.02
C SER A 19 4.48 -19.97 8.90
N SER A 20 3.98 -20.71 9.89
CA SER A 20 3.98 -22.17 9.87
C SER A 20 2.79 -22.76 9.10
N SER A 21 1.85 -21.91 8.69
CA SER A 21 0.59 -22.27 8.03
C SER A 21 0.69 -22.18 6.51
N GLU A 22 0.04 -23.10 5.81
CA GLU A 22 0.01 -23.09 4.34
C GLU A 22 -0.81 -21.89 3.80
N PRO A 23 -0.32 -21.16 2.79
CA PRO A 23 -1.07 -20.07 2.16
C PRO A 23 -2.36 -20.56 1.49
N THR A 24 -3.49 -20.00 1.92
CA THR A 24 -4.83 -20.16 1.33
C THR A 24 -5.33 -18.80 0.83
N PRO A 25 -6.40 -18.72 0.03
CA PRO A 25 -6.99 -17.44 -0.37
C PRO A 25 -7.36 -16.51 0.81
N LEU A 26 -7.71 -17.10 1.96
CA LEU A 26 -7.99 -16.41 3.23
C LEU A 26 -6.77 -16.23 4.14
N TRP A 27 -5.62 -16.82 3.83
CA TRP A 27 -4.49 -16.90 4.76
C TRP A 27 -4.01 -15.52 5.23
N SER A 28 -3.93 -14.53 4.34
CA SER A 28 -3.46 -13.20 4.73
C SER A 28 -4.43 -12.47 5.66
N ALA A 29 -5.71 -12.86 5.67
CA ALA A 29 -6.67 -12.40 6.67
C ALA A 29 -6.56 -13.24 7.95
N ARG A 30 -6.43 -14.57 7.84
CA ARG A 30 -6.37 -15.47 9.00
C ARG A 30 -5.11 -15.32 9.84
N VAL A 31 -3.98 -14.91 9.25
CA VAL A 31 -2.73 -14.67 9.99
C VAL A 31 -2.91 -13.63 11.12
N LEU A 32 -3.86 -12.69 11.00
CA LEU A 32 -4.22 -11.74 12.07
C LEU A 32 -4.81 -12.44 13.31
N ILE A 33 -5.45 -13.58 13.14
CA ILE A 33 -6.13 -14.34 14.19
C ILE A 33 -5.20 -15.45 14.69
N ASP A 34 -4.63 -16.21 13.77
CA ASP A 34 -3.94 -17.47 14.07
C ASP A 34 -2.48 -17.24 14.49
N GLU A 35 -1.80 -16.25 13.89
CA GLU A 35 -0.38 -15.93 14.15
C GLU A 35 -0.17 -14.41 14.38
N PRO A 36 -0.91 -13.78 15.31
CA PRO A 36 -0.95 -12.33 15.49
C PRO A 36 0.41 -11.72 15.88
N ASP A 37 1.23 -12.46 16.62
CA ASP A 37 2.56 -12.01 17.04
C ASP A 37 3.47 -11.78 15.82
N LEU A 38 3.36 -12.60 14.77
CA LEU A 38 4.13 -12.41 13.54
C LEU A 38 3.79 -11.07 12.86
N VAL A 39 2.50 -10.69 12.87
CA VAL A 39 2.04 -9.43 12.27
C VAL A 39 2.52 -8.24 13.09
N ARG A 40 2.38 -8.28 14.43
CA ARG A 40 2.90 -7.24 15.34
C ARG A 40 4.41 -7.09 15.16
N ASP A 41 5.15 -8.18 15.23
CA ASP A 41 6.61 -8.16 15.21
C ASP A 41 7.12 -7.64 13.86
N LEU A 42 6.46 -7.99 12.75
CA LEU A 42 6.82 -7.47 11.43
C LEU A 42 6.54 -5.96 11.29
N HIS A 43 5.42 -5.45 11.81
CA HIS A 43 5.21 -3.99 11.89
C HIS A 43 6.32 -3.32 12.71
N ALA A 44 6.69 -3.91 13.86
CA ALA A 44 7.74 -3.38 14.72
C ALA A 44 9.11 -3.40 14.03
N GLU A 45 9.41 -4.42 13.22
CA GLU A 45 10.60 -4.48 12.38
C GLU A 45 10.63 -3.36 11.33
N PHE A 46 9.52 -3.08 10.64
CA PHE A 46 9.47 -1.96 9.69
C PHE A 46 9.68 -0.60 10.35
N ILE A 47 9.11 -0.39 11.54
CA ILE A 47 9.33 0.85 12.31
C ILE A 47 10.82 0.98 12.70
N ARG A 48 11.44 -0.09 13.23
CA ARG A 48 12.88 -0.12 13.55
C ARG A 48 13.76 0.06 12.30
N ALA A 49 13.30 -0.44 11.15
CA ALA A 49 13.97 -0.24 9.86
C ALA A 49 13.90 1.22 9.37
N GLY A 50 13.02 2.05 9.94
CA GLY A 50 12.96 3.48 9.64
C GLY A 50 11.60 3.96 9.12
N ALA A 51 10.64 3.06 8.93
CA ALA A 51 9.30 3.47 8.51
C ALA A 51 8.72 4.47 9.52
N ARG A 52 8.08 5.50 8.99
CA ARG A 52 7.31 6.53 9.72
C ARG A 52 5.83 6.49 9.39
N VAL A 53 5.44 5.65 8.44
CA VAL A 53 4.06 5.26 8.18
C VAL A 53 4.04 3.75 8.02
N ILE A 54 3.19 3.07 8.80
CA ILE A 54 2.89 1.65 8.61
C ILE A 54 1.43 1.49 8.19
N THR A 55 1.14 0.49 7.37
CA THR A 55 -0.22 0.23 6.88
C THR A 55 -0.80 -0.98 7.60
N ILE A 56 -2.01 -0.87 8.17
CA ILE A 56 -2.63 -2.00 8.86
C ILE A 56 -2.78 -3.20 7.91
N ASN A 57 -2.52 -4.42 8.41
CA ASN A 57 -2.51 -5.63 7.59
C ASN A 57 -3.94 -6.14 7.25
N THR A 58 -4.77 -5.30 6.63
CA THR A 58 -6.18 -5.59 6.30
C THR A 58 -6.48 -5.59 4.79
N TYR A 59 -5.44 -5.61 3.94
CA TYR A 59 -5.56 -5.59 2.47
C TYR A 59 -6.46 -6.72 1.92
N SER A 60 -6.49 -7.89 2.57
CA SER A 60 -7.35 -9.01 2.17
C SER A 60 -8.64 -9.14 2.98
N ALA A 61 -8.86 -8.27 3.97
CA ALA A 61 -10.00 -8.32 4.88
C ALA A 61 -11.15 -7.41 4.41
N THR A 62 -11.42 -7.38 3.11
CA THR A 62 -12.57 -6.64 2.54
C THR A 62 -13.85 -7.47 2.65
N PRO A 63 -15.04 -6.85 2.73
CA PRO A 63 -16.31 -7.59 2.78
C PRO A 63 -16.47 -8.57 1.60
N GLU A 64 -16.04 -8.19 0.41
CA GLU A 64 -16.20 -8.96 -0.83
C GLU A 64 -15.31 -10.19 -0.81
N ARG A 65 -14.06 -10.05 -0.37
CA ARG A 65 -13.11 -11.17 -0.30
C ARG A 65 -13.50 -12.16 0.79
N LEU A 66 -13.99 -11.67 1.93
CA LEU A 66 -14.46 -12.52 3.01
C LEU A 66 -15.75 -13.26 2.62
N ALA A 67 -16.69 -12.60 1.93
CA ALA A 67 -17.93 -13.23 1.48
C ALA A 67 -17.70 -14.37 0.48
N ARG A 68 -16.72 -14.22 -0.42
CA ARG A 68 -16.35 -15.28 -1.38
C ARG A 68 -15.89 -16.58 -0.71
N GLU A 69 -15.42 -16.48 0.52
CA GLU A 69 -14.86 -17.59 1.28
C GLU A 69 -15.78 -17.99 2.46
N GLY A 70 -16.98 -17.40 2.55
CA GLY A 70 -17.97 -17.68 3.61
C GLY A 70 -17.53 -17.24 5.01
N ALA A 71 -16.77 -16.15 5.11
CA ALA A 71 -16.16 -15.65 6.35
C ALA A 71 -16.54 -14.18 6.66
N GLU A 72 -17.74 -13.76 6.27
CA GLU A 72 -18.25 -12.39 6.43
C GLU A 72 -18.26 -11.91 7.89
N ASP A 73 -18.47 -12.83 8.83
CA ASP A 73 -18.48 -12.58 10.27
C ASP A 73 -17.10 -12.15 10.81
N LEU A 74 -16.02 -12.49 10.10
CA LEU A 74 -14.66 -12.09 10.43
C LEU A 74 -14.33 -10.64 10.04
N PHE A 75 -15.17 -9.95 9.27
CA PHE A 75 -14.86 -8.60 8.78
C PHE A 75 -14.48 -7.63 9.91
N LYS A 76 -15.38 -7.35 10.84
CA LYS A 76 -15.11 -6.41 11.94
C LYS A 76 -13.98 -6.90 12.87
N PRO A 77 -13.94 -8.18 13.30
CA PRO A 77 -12.83 -8.70 14.10
C PRO A 77 -11.46 -8.48 13.45
N LEU A 78 -11.33 -8.71 12.15
CA LEU A 78 -10.07 -8.55 11.42
C LEU A 78 -9.64 -7.08 11.32
N GLN A 79 -10.58 -6.16 11.05
CA GLN A 79 -10.28 -4.72 11.03
C GLN A 79 -9.75 -4.24 12.38
N LYS A 80 -10.46 -4.60 13.46
CA LYS A 80 -10.05 -4.26 14.82
C LYS A 80 -8.68 -4.85 15.18
N ARG A 81 -8.46 -6.11 14.82
CA ARG A 81 -7.20 -6.83 15.08
C ARG A 81 -6.02 -6.21 14.35
N GLY A 82 -6.18 -5.83 13.08
CA GLY A 82 -5.13 -5.13 12.33
C GLY A 82 -4.69 -3.81 12.99
N ILE A 83 -5.66 -3.02 13.47
CA ILE A 83 -5.40 -1.78 14.21
C ILE A 83 -4.70 -2.06 15.54
N GLU A 84 -5.20 -3.03 16.32
CA GLU A 84 -4.62 -3.39 17.62
C GLU A 84 -3.14 -3.80 17.48
N LEU A 85 -2.80 -4.61 16.48
CA LEU A 85 -1.43 -5.09 16.26
C LEU A 85 -0.49 -3.99 15.77
N ALA A 86 -0.95 -3.12 14.87
CA ALA A 86 -0.17 -1.95 14.42
C ALA A 86 0.12 -0.97 15.58
N ARG A 87 -0.84 -0.77 16.48
CA ARG A 87 -0.65 0.07 17.68
C ARG A 87 0.35 -0.53 18.65
N GLN A 88 0.23 -1.83 18.94
CA GLN A 88 1.21 -2.54 19.79
C GLN A 88 2.62 -2.43 19.22
N ALA A 89 2.78 -2.65 17.91
CA ALA A 89 4.06 -2.50 17.24
C ALA A 89 4.65 -1.10 17.36
N ARG A 90 3.82 -0.06 17.19
CA ARG A 90 4.22 1.35 17.39
C ARG A 90 4.67 1.62 18.82
N ASP A 91 3.88 1.17 19.80
CA ASP A 91 4.19 1.36 21.23
C ASP A 91 5.51 0.66 21.61
N GLU A 92 5.85 -0.45 20.95
CA GLU A 92 7.09 -1.22 21.19
C GLU A 92 8.32 -0.71 20.42
N ALA A 93 8.14 -0.20 19.20
CA ALA A 93 9.25 0.04 18.26
C ALA A 93 9.60 1.51 18.04
N GLY A 94 8.67 2.43 18.30
CA GLY A 94 8.87 3.86 18.12
C GLY A 94 7.76 4.54 17.33
N ASP A 95 7.90 5.85 17.15
CA ASP A 95 6.86 6.68 16.57
C ASP A 95 6.68 6.44 15.06
N ALA A 96 5.44 6.17 14.65
CA ALA A 96 5.01 6.01 13.26
C ALA A 96 3.51 6.30 13.16
N ALA A 97 3.09 6.94 12.08
CA ALA A 97 1.67 7.06 11.76
C ALA A 97 1.12 5.69 11.29
N ILE A 98 -0.12 5.39 11.63
CA ILE A 98 -0.81 4.17 11.21
C ILE A 98 -1.79 4.54 10.09
N ALA A 99 -1.59 3.97 8.91
CA ALA A 99 -2.47 4.12 7.76
C ALA A 99 -3.54 3.01 7.75
N GLY A 100 -4.80 3.42 7.56
CA GLY A 100 -5.89 2.52 7.17
C GLY A 100 -5.70 2.04 5.74
N CYS A 101 -5.96 0.76 5.49
CA CYS A 101 -5.78 0.16 4.18
C CYS A 101 -7.12 0.05 3.46
N LEU A 102 -7.23 0.76 2.32
CA LEU A 102 -8.34 0.63 1.37
C LEU A 102 -7.79 0.05 0.06
N SER A 103 -7.84 -1.28 -0.05
CA SER A 103 -7.39 -2.05 -1.21
C SER A 103 -8.48 -2.22 -2.27
N PRO A 104 -8.16 -2.60 -3.52
CA PRO A 104 -9.16 -2.90 -4.54
C PRO A 104 -10.08 -4.06 -4.11
N LEU A 105 -11.38 -3.91 -4.30
CA LEU A 105 -12.38 -4.83 -3.76
C LEU A 105 -12.44 -6.15 -4.55
N PHE A 106 -12.18 -6.10 -5.86
CA PHE A 106 -12.34 -7.24 -6.79
C PHE A 106 -11.02 -7.74 -7.38
N GLY A 107 -9.89 -7.25 -6.87
CA GLY A 107 -8.55 -7.75 -7.21
C GLY A 107 -7.62 -6.68 -7.75
N SER A 108 -6.38 -6.71 -7.25
CA SER A 108 -5.37 -5.67 -7.44
C SER A 108 -5.07 -5.29 -8.89
N TYR A 109 -5.19 -6.24 -9.83
CA TYR A 109 -4.79 -6.04 -11.23
C TYR A 109 -5.91 -6.38 -12.21
N ALA A 110 -7.16 -6.43 -11.73
CA ALA A 110 -8.32 -6.81 -12.51
C ALA A 110 -9.28 -5.62 -12.68
N PRO A 111 -8.88 -4.54 -13.39
CA PRO A 111 -9.67 -3.31 -13.49
C PRO A 111 -11.04 -3.49 -14.18
N ALA A 112 -11.23 -4.61 -14.88
CA ALA A 112 -12.50 -4.94 -15.51
C ALA A 112 -13.55 -5.51 -14.55
N LEU A 113 -13.16 -5.88 -13.32
CA LEU A 113 -14.07 -6.39 -12.31
C LEU A 113 -14.58 -5.22 -11.48
N THR A 114 -15.75 -4.71 -11.84
CA THR A 114 -16.39 -3.57 -11.18
C THR A 114 -17.85 -3.84 -10.88
N ILE A 115 -18.38 -3.10 -9.92
CA ILE A 115 -19.81 -2.97 -9.66
C ILE A 115 -20.17 -1.48 -9.79
N SER A 116 -21.41 -1.07 -9.48
CA SER A 116 -21.74 0.35 -9.60
C SER A 116 -20.90 1.21 -8.64
N PHE A 117 -20.66 2.47 -9.02
CA PHE A 117 -19.95 3.43 -8.16
C PHE A 117 -20.58 3.52 -6.77
N GLN A 118 -21.90 3.55 -6.66
CA GLN A 118 -22.60 3.69 -5.39
C GLN A 118 -22.39 2.47 -4.49
N GLU A 119 -22.48 1.26 -5.03
CA GLU A 119 -22.21 0.04 -4.25
C GLU A 119 -20.74 -0.02 -3.82
N THR A 120 -19.81 0.32 -4.72
CA THR A 120 -18.36 0.40 -4.43
C THR A 120 -18.09 1.38 -3.29
N LEU A 121 -18.70 2.56 -3.35
CA LEU A 121 -18.59 3.60 -2.33
C LEU A 121 -19.13 3.13 -0.98
N ASP A 122 -20.30 2.48 -0.96
CA ASP A 122 -20.91 2.00 0.28
C ASP A 122 -20.08 0.89 0.95
N ILE A 123 -19.39 0.07 0.17
CA ILE A 123 -18.41 -0.89 0.70
C ILE A 123 -17.22 -0.17 1.32
N TYR A 124 -16.60 0.78 0.61
CA TYR A 124 -15.46 1.53 1.18
C TYR A 124 -15.85 2.29 2.45
N ARG A 125 -17.07 2.86 2.51
CA ARG A 125 -17.61 3.49 3.73
C ARG A 125 -17.68 2.52 4.91
N ARG A 126 -18.08 1.26 4.68
CA ARG A 126 -18.07 0.22 5.72
C ARG A 126 -16.65 -0.04 6.22
N ILE A 127 -15.67 -0.12 5.32
CA ILE A 127 -14.25 -0.32 5.71
C ILE A 127 -13.74 0.88 6.51
N VAL A 128 -13.96 2.10 6.02
CA VAL A 128 -13.57 3.34 6.70
C VAL A 128 -14.20 3.44 8.08
N ALA A 129 -15.48 3.09 8.24
CA ALA A 129 -16.18 3.12 9.52
C ALA A 129 -15.56 2.20 10.59
N GLU A 130 -15.02 1.04 10.20
CA GLU A 130 -14.35 0.13 11.15
C GLU A 130 -12.89 0.54 11.43
N GLN A 131 -12.28 1.37 10.58
CA GLN A 131 -10.88 1.76 10.68
C GLN A 131 -10.64 3.16 11.29
N ALA A 132 -11.57 4.11 11.13
CA ALA A 132 -11.33 5.55 11.31
C ALA A 132 -10.84 5.96 12.73
N ASP A 133 -11.37 5.32 13.77
CA ASP A 133 -10.95 5.55 15.17
C ASP A 133 -9.59 4.90 15.50
N GLY A 134 -9.13 4.03 14.61
CA GLY A 134 -7.92 3.22 14.71
C GLY A 134 -6.66 3.89 14.16
N VAL A 135 -6.83 4.75 13.15
CA VAL A 135 -5.78 5.15 12.21
C VAL A 135 -5.58 6.66 12.15
N ASP A 136 -4.39 7.06 11.70
CA ASP A 136 -3.95 8.45 11.60
C ASP A 136 -4.25 9.04 10.21
N LEU A 137 -4.26 8.21 9.17
CA LEU A 137 -4.60 8.55 7.78
C LEU A 137 -5.21 7.34 7.05
N PHE A 138 -5.80 7.56 5.87
CA PHE A 138 -6.24 6.48 4.98
C PHE A 138 -5.37 6.41 3.73
N LEU A 139 -5.00 5.20 3.34
CA LEU A 139 -4.30 4.91 2.10
C LEU A 139 -5.21 4.08 1.18
N CYS A 140 -5.71 4.73 0.12
CA CYS A 140 -6.35 4.08 -1.02
C CYS A 140 -5.26 3.45 -1.89
N GLU A 141 -4.87 2.22 -1.57
CA GLU A 141 -3.69 1.56 -2.12
C GLU A 141 -4.00 0.71 -3.36
N THR A 142 -3.10 0.67 -4.34
CA THR A 142 -3.17 -0.22 -5.52
C THR A 142 -4.44 0.00 -6.36
N MET A 143 -4.96 1.22 -6.43
CA MET A 143 -6.14 1.54 -7.22
C MET A 143 -5.86 1.30 -8.72
N ALA A 144 -6.54 0.31 -9.31
CA ALA A 144 -6.32 -0.11 -10.69
C ALA A 144 -7.11 0.71 -11.71
N SER A 145 -8.13 1.44 -11.27
CA SER A 145 -8.97 2.33 -12.08
C SER A 145 -9.24 3.68 -11.42
N ALA A 146 -9.55 4.69 -12.23
CA ALA A 146 -9.89 6.01 -11.72
C ALA A 146 -11.22 6.02 -10.95
N GLU A 147 -12.20 5.24 -11.41
CA GLU A 147 -13.53 5.15 -10.79
C GLU A 147 -13.48 4.52 -9.40
N GLU A 148 -12.76 3.41 -9.24
CA GLU A 148 -12.59 2.76 -7.93
C GLU A 148 -11.79 3.65 -6.97
N GLY A 149 -10.70 4.26 -7.47
CA GLY A 149 -9.93 5.24 -6.70
C GLY A 149 -10.79 6.40 -6.21
N ARG A 150 -11.70 6.91 -7.04
CA ARG A 150 -12.65 7.95 -6.64
C ARG A 150 -13.60 7.48 -5.55
N ALA A 151 -14.14 6.27 -5.63
CA ALA A 151 -15.03 5.73 -4.60
C ALA A 151 -14.30 5.58 -3.25
N ALA A 152 -13.08 5.01 -3.27
CA ALA A 152 -12.26 4.85 -2.07
C ALA A 152 -11.90 6.19 -1.43
N VAL A 153 -11.41 7.16 -2.22
CA VAL A 153 -11.04 8.50 -1.74
C VAL A 153 -12.27 9.26 -1.22
N THR A 154 -13.44 9.10 -1.86
CA THR A 154 -14.68 9.72 -1.37
C THR A 154 -15.04 9.19 0.02
N ALA A 155 -15.08 7.87 0.20
CA ALA A 155 -15.35 7.26 1.52
C ALA A 155 -14.31 7.68 2.57
N ALA A 156 -13.02 7.64 2.23
CA ALA A 156 -11.95 8.02 3.14
C ALA A 156 -12.04 9.49 3.56
N SER A 157 -12.39 10.38 2.64
CA SER A 157 -12.51 11.83 2.91
C SER A 157 -13.64 12.15 3.90
N GLU A 158 -14.71 11.35 3.93
CA GLU A 158 -15.83 11.49 4.87
C GLU A 158 -15.41 11.28 6.34
N SER A 159 -14.27 10.62 6.58
CA SER A 159 -13.73 10.44 7.94
C SER A 159 -13.08 11.71 8.52
N GLY A 160 -12.77 12.71 7.70
CA GLY A 160 -12.02 13.89 8.09
C GLY A 160 -10.51 13.67 8.34
N LYS A 161 -10.00 12.45 8.09
CA LYS A 161 -8.57 12.12 8.16
C LYS A 161 -7.84 12.48 6.86
N PRO A 162 -6.51 12.69 6.89
CA PRO A 162 -5.71 12.79 5.67
C PRO A 162 -5.90 11.55 4.78
N VAL A 163 -6.06 11.77 3.48
CA VAL A 163 -6.25 10.69 2.50
C VAL A 163 -5.10 10.67 1.50
N TRP A 164 -4.43 9.54 1.40
CA TRP A 164 -3.45 9.24 0.36
C TRP A 164 -4.10 8.31 -0.67
N VAL A 165 -3.82 8.55 -1.95
CA VAL A 165 -4.22 7.66 -3.03
C VAL A 165 -2.99 7.15 -3.74
N SER A 166 -2.94 5.85 -4.01
CA SER A 166 -1.87 5.21 -4.75
C SER A 166 -2.44 4.37 -5.89
N TRP A 167 -2.00 4.64 -7.10
CA TRP A 167 -2.44 3.93 -8.30
C TRP A 167 -1.43 2.85 -8.71
N THR A 168 -1.93 1.72 -9.21
CA THR A 168 -1.08 0.73 -9.89
C THR A 168 -1.09 0.92 -11.39
N LEU A 169 0.10 0.88 -11.99
CA LEU A 169 0.30 1.17 -13.40
C LEU A 169 0.57 -0.10 -14.19
N ALA A 170 0.35 -0.02 -15.51
CA ALA A 170 0.87 -1.01 -16.44
C ALA A 170 2.41 -1.10 -16.33
N ASP A 171 2.94 -2.32 -16.35
CA ASP A 171 4.39 -2.56 -16.20
C ASP A 171 5.21 -2.02 -17.39
N HIS A 172 4.57 -1.84 -18.55
CA HIS A 172 5.21 -1.52 -19.81
C HIS A 172 4.44 -0.47 -20.59
N GLY A 173 5.16 0.29 -21.43
CA GLY A 173 4.58 1.31 -22.29
C GLY A 173 4.43 2.66 -21.59
N ALA A 174 3.45 3.45 -22.03
CA ALA A 174 3.18 4.75 -21.44
C ALA A 174 2.62 4.60 -20.00
N PRO A 175 2.92 5.54 -19.09
CA PRO A 175 2.38 5.53 -17.73
C PRO A 175 0.85 5.60 -17.73
N ARG A 176 0.20 4.45 -17.55
CA ARG A 176 -1.25 4.32 -17.49
C ARG A 176 -1.64 3.47 -16.31
N LEU A 177 -2.77 3.79 -15.70
CA LEU A 177 -3.44 2.87 -14.79
C LEU A 177 -3.70 1.56 -15.52
N ARG A 178 -3.86 0.45 -14.79
CA ARG A 178 -4.12 -0.85 -15.41
C ARG A 178 -5.42 -0.88 -16.22
N SER A 179 -6.37 -0.02 -15.90
CA SER A 179 -7.60 0.22 -16.66
C SER A 179 -7.41 1.03 -17.96
N GLY A 180 -6.24 1.67 -18.15
CA GLY A 180 -5.87 2.41 -19.36
C GLY A 180 -5.90 3.94 -19.23
N GLU A 181 -6.46 4.48 -18.14
CA GLU A 181 -6.49 5.93 -17.87
C GLU A 181 -5.08 6.50 -17.66
N THR A 182 -4.92 7.78 -18.01
CA THR A 182 -3.73 8.55 -17.64
C THR A 182 -3.74 8.89 -16.16
N ILE A 183 -2.57 9.16 -15.60
CA ILE A 183 -2.43 9.66 -14.21
C ILE A 183 -3.19 10.97 -14.04
N ALA A 184 -3.16 11.86 -15.04
CA ALA A 184 -3.91 13.11 -15.03
C ALA A 184 -5.43 12.88 -15.01
N ALA A 185 -5.95 11.92 -15.77
CA ALA A 185 -7.38 11.58 -15.76
C ALA A 185 -7.80 10.98 -14.40
N ALA A 186 -6.98 10.10 -13.83
CA ALA A 186 -7.22 9.53 -12.51
C ALA A 186 -7.21 10.62 -11.41
N ALA A 187 -6.29 11.57 -11.49
CA ALA A 187 -6.25 12.72 -10.58
C ALA A 187 -7.46 13.64 -10.74
N GLY A 188 -7.86 13.95 -11.98
CA GLY A 188 -9.05 14.77 -12.27
C GLY A 188 -10.37 14.13 -11.84
N ALA A 189 -10.44 12.79 -11.79
CA ALA A 189 -11.58 12.09 -11.21
C ALA A 189 -11.78 12.39 -9.71
N LEU A 190 -10.75 12.89 -9.03
CA LEU A 190 -10.77 13.27 -7.61
C LEU A 190 -11.03 14.77 -7.39
N ASP A 191 -11.32 15.54 -8.46
CA ASP A 191 -11.58 16.97 -8.34
C ASP A 191 -12.72 17.25 -7.34
N GLY A 192 -12.48 18.20 -6.42
CA GLY A 192 -13.39 18.51 -5.31
C GLY A 192 -13.20 17.67 -4.05
N LEU A 193 -12.34 16.65 -4.08
CA LEU A 193 -11.93 15.89 -2.90
C LEU A 193 -10.57 16.37 -2.38
N THR A 194 -10.37 16.30 -1.06
CA THR A 194 -9.08 16.67 -0.45
C THR A 194 -8.18 15.45 -0.41
N VAL A 195 -7.14 15.45 -1.24
CA VAL A 195 -6.13 14.39 -1.29
C VAL A 195 -4.81 14.94 -0.76
N ALA A 196 -4.33 14.37 0.35
CA ALA A 196 -3.12 14.83 1.03
C ALA A 196 -1.84 14.37 0.32
N ALA A 197 -1.87 13.21 -0.36
CA ALA A 197 -0.76 12.75 -1.18
C ALA A 197 -1.21 11.85 -2.34
N ARG A 198 -0.46 11.89 -3.44
CA ARG A 198 -0.71 11.08 -4.65
C ARG A 198 0.51 10.21 -4.94
N LEU A 199 0.30 8.90 -4.99
CA LEU A 199 1.36 7.92 -5.09
C LEU A 199 1.14 6.96 -6.26
N VAL A 200 2.19 6.21 -6.58
CA VAL A 200 2.12 5.04 -7.44
C VAL A 200 2.74 3.84 -6.73
N ASN A 201 2.10 2.69 -6.80
CA ASN A 201 2.60 1.48 -6.15
C ASN A 201 2.21 0.20 -6.88
N CYS A 202 2.74 -0.91 -6.37
CA CYS A 202 2.38 -2.24 -6.83
C CYS A 202 2.61 -2.44 -8.35
N CYS A 203 3.63 -1.77 -8.89
CA CYS A 203 4.16 -1.95 -10.24
C CYS A 203 5.70 -1.98 -10.17
N ARG A 204 6.36 -2.16 -11.31
CA ARG A 204 7.82 -2.26 -11.37
C ARG A 204 8.49 -0.90 -11.09
N PRO A 205 9.69 -0.87 -10.48
CA PRO A 205 10.45 0.35 -10.28
C PRO A 205 10.60 1.22 -11.54
N GLU A 206 10.75 0.59 -12.69
CA GLU A 206 10.92 1.25 -13.99
C GLU A 206 9.63 1.93 -14.46
N ALA A 207 8.47 1.33 -14.20
CA ALA A 207 7.16 1.93 -14.49
C ALA A 207 6.91 3.16 -13.61
N ILE A 208 7.33 3.10 -12.34
CA ILE A 208 7.31 4.24 -11.42
C ILE A 208 8.21 5.38 -11.94
N ALA A 209 9.46 5.06 -12.31
CA ALA A 209 10.39 6.05 -12.82
C ALA A 209 9.85 6.78 -14.06
N ALA A 210 9.21 6.04 -14.98
CA ALA A 210 8.56 6.61 -16.16
C ALA A 210 7.35 7.49 -15.83
N ALA A 211 6.61 7.15 -14.77
CA ALA A 211 5.40 7.86 -14.33
C ALA A 211 5.67 9.12 -13.51
N LEU A 212 6.83 9.19 -12.85
CA LEU A 212 7.10 10.21 -11.85
C LEU A 212 6.98 11.66 -12.37
N PRO A 213 7.45 12.00 -13.59
CA PRO A 213 7.26 13.35 -14.14
C PRO A 213 5.77 13.73 -14.27
N GLU A 214 4.90 12.80 -14.68
CA GLU A 214 3.45 13.04 -14.77
C GLU A 214 2.84 13.20 -13.38
N LEU A 215 3.28 12.40 -12.40
CA LEU A 215 2.80 12.46 -11.03
C LEU A 215 3.19 13.77 -10.34
N ILE A 216 4.44 14.20 -10.48
CA ILE A 216 4.96 15.47 -9.92
C ILE A 216 4.23 16.67 -10.51
N ALA A 217 3.88 16.63 -11.81
CA ALA A 217 3.17 17.70 -12.48
C ALA A 217 1.76 17.97 -11.90
N LEU A 218 1.18 17.01 -11.16
CA LEU A 218 -0.09 17.21 -10.45
C LEU A 218 0.05 18.17 -9.25
N GLY A 219 1.26 18.36 -8.73
CA GLY A 219 1.54 19.18 -7.56
C GLY A 219 1.13 18.53 -6.22
N GLY A 220 1.61 19.15 -5.13
CA GLY A 220 1.46 18.63 -3.78
C GLY A 220 2.42 17.46 -3.45
N PRO A 221 2.23 16.80 -2.30
CA PRO A 221 3.04 15.65 -1.92
C PRO A 221 2.81 14.47 -2.87
N VAL A 222 3.90 13.92 -3.40
CA VAL A 222 3.87 12.75 -4.28
C VAL A 222 4.81 11.67 -3.78
N GLY A 223 4.52 10.43 -4.14
CA GLY A 223 5.32 9.30 -3.66
C GLY A 223 5.25 8.05 -4.50
N ALA A 224 6.07 7.07 -4.13
CA ALA A 224 6.15 5.81 -4.82
C ALA A 224 6.72 4.68 -3.97
N TYR A 225 6.17 3.48 -4.14
CA TYR A 225 6.69 2.26 -3.51
C TYR A 225 6.44 1.05 -4.41
N ALA A 226 7.51 0.50 -4.99
CA ALA A 226 7.44 -0.53 -6.02
C ALA A 226 7.39 -1.95 -5.44
N ASN A 227 7.10 -2.91 -6.31
CA ASN A 227 7.31 -4.33 -6.04
C ASN A 227 8.78 -4.73 -6.27
N GLY A 228 9.24 -5.72 -5.52
CA GLY A 228 10.49 -6.45 -5.70
C GLY A 228 10.36 -7.74 -6.50
N PHE A 229 9.28 -7.96 -7.26
CA PHE A 229 9.10 -9.16 -8.09
C PHE A 229 9.16 -8.88 -9.60
N THR A 230 9.34 -9.95 -10.38
CA THR A 230 9.70 -9.86 -11.81
C THR A 230 8.52 -9.46 -12.69
N SER A 231 7.32 -9.94 -12.37
CA SER A 231 6.09 -9.72 -13.14
C SER A 231 4.85 -10.06 -12.29
N VAL A 232 3.74 -9.35 -12.52
CA VAL A 232 2.42 -9.71 -11.95
C VAL A 232 1.66 -10.75 -12.79
N GLU A 233 2.13 -11.08 -13.99
CA GLU A 233 1.37 -11.86 -14.99
C GLU A 233 0.96 -13.25 -14.48
N ALA A 234 1.70 -13.81 -13.53
CA ALA A 234 1.40 -15.09 -12.90
C ALA A 234 0.22 -15.01 -11.90
N LEU A 235 -0.12 -13.82 -11.37
CA LEU A 235 -1.17 -13.65 -10.37
C LEU A 235 -2.56 -13.71 -11.04
N LYS A 236 -3.22 -14.85 -10.91
CA LYS A 236 -4.62 -15.02 -11.32
C LYS A 236 -5.58 -14.49 -10.25
N HIS A 237 -6.78 -14.09 -10.66
CA HIS A 237 -7.83 -13.65 -9.74
C HIS A 237 -8.15 -14.73 -8.69
N GLY A 238 -8.05 -14.37 -7.40
CA GLY A 238 -8.17 -15.31 -6.27
C GLY A 238 -6.89 -16.06 -5.90
N GLY A 239 -5.78 -15.82 -6.60
CA GLY A 239 -4.47 -16.40 -6.29
C GLY A 239 -3.79 -15.76 -5.07
N THR A 240 -2.79 -16.45 -4.55
CA THR A 240 -1.94 -15.99 -3.44
C THR A 240 -0.66 -15.33 -3.98
N VAL A 241 0.00 -14.51 -3.15
CA VAL A 241 1.26 -13.84 -3.54
C VAL A 241 2.45 -14.79 -3.71
N GLU A 242 2.31 -16.05 -3.32
CA GLU A 242 3.35 -17.09 -3.45
C GLU A 242 3.74 -17.37 -4.91
N VAL A 243 2.81 -17.16 -5.85
CA VAL A 243 3.08 -17.38 -7.28
C VAL A 243 3.96 -16.30 -7.92
N LEU A 244 4.30 -15.25 -7.18
CA LEU A 244 5.14 -14.15 -7.65
C LEU A 244 6.60 -14.47 -7.39
N HIS A 245 7.42 -14.43 -8.44
CA HIS A 245 8.86 -14.67 -8.32
C HIS A 245 9.59 -13.36 -8.02
N ALA A 246 10.23 -13.30 -6.86
CA ALA A 246 11.13 -12.22 -6.46
C ALA A 246 12.19 -11.98 -7.55
N ARG A 247 12.52 -10.71 -7.77
CA ARG A 247 13.65 -10.30 -8.62
C ARG A 247 14.93 -10.57 -7.86
N HIS A 248 15.85 -11.28 -8.50
CA HIS A 248 17.18 -11.51 -7.92
C HIS A 248 18.11 -10.30 -8.07
N ASP A 249 17.71 -9.31 -8.88
CA ASP A 249 18.47 -8.07 -9.14
C ASP A 249 17.98 -6.86 -8.34
N LEU A 250 16.98 -7.03 -7.44
CA LEU A 250 16.48 -5.99 -6.53
C LEU A 250 16.74 -6.38 -5.07
N ASP A 251 18.02 -6.54 -4.72
CA ASP A 251 18.45 -6.61 -3.32
C ASP A 251 18.20 -5.26 -2.60
N PRO A 252 18.41 -5.18 -1.27
CA PRO A 252 18.19 -3.95 -0.51
C PRO A 252 18.86 -2.69 -1.07
N ASP A 253 20.12 -2.79 -1.52
CA ASP A 253 20.88 -1.65 -2.03
C ASP A 253 20.41 -1.26 -3.45
N ALA A 254 20.15 -2.25 -4.31
CA ALA A 254 19.63 -2.01 -5.66
C ALA A 254 18.23 -1.37 -5.62
N TYR A 255 17.37 -1.78 -4.67
CA TYR A 255 16.08 -1.13 -4.47
C TYR A 255 16.23 0.30 -3.93
N ALA A 256 17.15 0.51 -2.98
CA ALA A 256 17.42 1.84 -2.45
C ALA A 256 17.88 2.82 -3.54
N ASP A 257 18.77 2.40 -4.45
CA ASP A 257 19.22 3.21 -5.59
C ASP A 257 18.04 3.68 -6.47
N GLN A 258 17.10 2.78 -6.80
CA GLN A 258 15.89 3.12 -7.57
C GLN A 258 15.04 4.18 -6.83
N ALA A 259 14.80 3.97 -5.54
CA ALA A 259 13.98 4.88 -4.73
C ALA A 259 14.65 6.25 -4.52
N LEU A 260 15.99 6.30 -4.40
CA LEU A 260 16.73 7.57 -4.40
C LEU A 260 16.56 8.32 -5.71
N GLY A 261 16.53 7.61 -6.84
CA GLY A 261 16.18 8.19 -8.14
C GLY A 261 14.81 8.89 -8.11
N TRP A 262 13.81 8.28 -7.47
CA TRP A 262 12.49 8.89 -7.32
C TRP A 262 12.52 10.15 -6.43
N VAL A 263 13.23 10.11 -5.31
CA VAL A 263 13.39 11.27 -4.42
C VAL A 263 14.14 12.42 -5.11
N ALA A 264 15.18 12.11 -5.88
CA ALA A 264 15.92 13.07 -6.67
C ALA A 264 15.00 13.77 -7.69
N ALA A 265 14.15 13.00 -8.37
CA ALA A 265 13.18 13.51 -9.34
C ALA A 265 12.05 14.33 -8.70
N GLY A 266 11.66 14.06 -7.45
CA GLY A 266 10.68 14.91 -6.75
C GLY A 266 9.79 14.21 -5.74
N ALA A 267 9.85 12.88 -5.61
CA ALA A 267 9.08 12.15 -4.61
C ALA A 267 9.47 12.59 -3.18
N THR A 268 8.46 12.74 -2.33
CA THR A 268 8.61 13.07 -0.91
C THR A 268 8.12 11.94 0.00
N ILE A 269 7.50 10.91 -0.58
CA ILE A 269 7.05 9.71 0.14
C ILE A 269 7.58 8.49 -0.62
N VAL A 270 8.34 7.64 0.05
CA VAL A 270 8.88 6.40 -0.55
C VAL A 270 8.78 5.24 0.42
N GLY A 271 8.79 4.01 -0.08
CA GLY A 271 8.81 2.80 0.74
C GLY A 271 8.80 1.55 -0.13
N GLY A 272 8.18 0.48 0.34
CA GLY A 272 8.14 -0.82 -0.34
C GLY A 272 6.74 -1.36 -0.55
N CYS A 273 6.55 -2.18 -1.59
CA CYS A 273 5.37 -3.01 -1.75
C CYS A 273 5.76 -4.50 -1.66
N CYS A 274 5.13 -5.38 -2.43
CA CYS A 274 5.41 -6.81 -2.44
C CYS A 274 6.91 -7.12 -2.64
N GLU A 275 7.45 -8.11 -1.91
CA GLU A 275 8.88 -8.51 -1.93
C GLU A 275 9.90 -7.44 -1.46
N VAL A 276 9.45 -6.30 -0.95
CA VAL A 276 10.31 -5.30 -0.30
C VAL A 276 10.15 -5.44 1.22
N GLY A 277 11.15 -6.03 1.88
CA GLY A 277 11.10 -6.36 3.31
C GLY A 277 11.78 -5.34 4.21
N PRO A 278 11.87 -5.59 5.53
CA PRO A 278 12.51 -4.67 6.48
C PRO A 278 13.97 -4.35 6.14
N ALA A 279 14.72 -5.31 5.57
CA ALA A 279 16.10 -5.08 5.13
C ALA A 279 16.19 -4.01 4.02
N HIS A 280 15.25 -4.02 3.06
CA HIS A 280 15.16 -3.00 2.02
C HIS A 280 14.81 -1.62 2.58
N ILE A 281 13.87 -1.56 3.53
CA ILE A 281 13.49 -0.29 4.18
C ILE A 281 14.65 0.29 4.99
N ALA A 282 15.43 -0.56 5.68
CA ALA A 282 16.63 -0.14 6.41
C ALA A 282 17.71 0.41 5.47
N ALA A 283 17.99 -0.28 4.36
CA ALA A 283 18.94 0.20 3.35
C ALA A 283 18.48 1.53 2.75
N LEU A 284 17.19 1.65 2.42
CA LEU A 284 16.61 2.89 1.89
C LEU A 284 16.74 4.06 2.87
N ARG A 285 16.44 3.85 4.16
CA ARG A 285 16.67 4.85 5.21
C ARG A 285 18.13 5.31 5.21
N ASP A 286 19.07 4.36 5.26
CA ASP A 286 20.49 4.66 5.38
C ASP A 286 21.01 5.46 4.17
N TRP A 287 20.58 5.09 2.95
CA TRP A 287 20.94 5.82 1.74
C TRP A 287 20.33 7.23 1.69
N LEU A 288 19.08 7.40 2.12
CA LEU A 288 18.43 8.72 2.21
C LEU A 288 19.19 9.65 3.16
N GLU A 289 19.56 9.15 4.35
CA GLU A 289 20.32 9.92 5.33
C GLU A 289 21.73 10.26 4.82
N GLN A 290 22.42 9.30 4.18
CA GLN A 290 23.73 9.54 3.56
C GLN A 290 23.68 10.59 2.42
N ALA A 291 22.58 10.62 1.67
CA ALA A 291 22.32 11.65 0.67
C ALA A 291 21.87 13.00 1.27
N GLY A 292 21.79 13.11 2.60
CA GLY A 292 21.44 14.35 3.31
C GLY A 292 19.95 14.67 3.30
N HIS A 293 19.09 13.67 3.17
CA HIS A 293 17.65 13.79 3.39
C HIS A 293 17.30 13.56 4.87
N GLU A 294 16.20 14.16 5.31
CA GLU A 294 15.67 13.98 6.67
C GLU A 294 14.45 13.06 6.60
N ILE A 295 14.47 11.96 7.36
CA ILE A 295 13.30 11.07 7.49
C ILE A 295 12.27 11.72 8.41
N SER A 296 11.08 12.00 7.89
CA SER A 296 10.02 12.71 8.60
C SER A 296 8.74 11.88 8.76
N GLY A 297 7.95 12.19 9.79
CA GLY A 297 6.57 11.70 9.92
C GLY A 297 5.58 12.45 9.03
N VAL A 298 4.31 12.10 9.17
CA VAL A 298 3.16 12.74 8.49
C VAL A 298 2.78 13.98 9.29
N SER A 299 3.53 15.08 9.12
CA SER A 299 3.21 16.38 9.75
C SER A 299 2.29 17.23 8.89
#